data_AF-A0A9D1A8U9-F1
#
_entry.id   AF-A0A9D1A8U9-F1
#
_cell.length_a   1.000
_cell.length_b   1.000
_cell.length_c   1.000
_cell.angle_alpha   90.00
_cell.angle_beta   90.00
_cell.angle_gamma   90.00
#
_symmetry.space_group_name_H-M   'P 1'
#
loop_
_entity.id
_entity.type
_entity.pdbx_description
1 polymer ?
#
loop_
_entity_poly.entity_id
_entity_poly.type
_entity_poly.pdbx_seq_one_letter_code
_entity_poly.pdbx_strand_id
1 'polypeptide(L)'
;MNQLPETLSQLTATVGAGDILNAFLRYLFPVLALIILGRCARSLLLFHKEPEIWAWLAAPNGDRLPVTHWETLLGRAKNCDVVLDYPTISRSHAVLTRYDDGSWTISDVGSKGGIQVNGQTTSMEVVSFGDKISLGGVEFTLVPITKEQEVIQASVRTRAGDVIRPAFTLILLSLFQILAALNLALHDTEAASTITTGFAVLMAMEWVYFIFMRILRRTGFEVETIAFFLCTLGLAVIASDTPAEMT
;
A
#
# COMPACT_ATOMS: atom_id res chain seq x y z
N MET A 1 -61.93 18.58 9.32
CA MET A 1 -60.61 18.54 9.97
C MET A 1 -60.48 17.25 10.79
N ASN A 2 -60.43 16.07 10.16
CA ASN A 2 -60.16 14.80 10.89
C ASN A 2 -59.72 13.64 9.96
N GLN A 3 -58.97 13.92 8.89
CA GLN A 3 -58.44 12.87 7.99
C GLN A 3 -56.96 12.53 8.23
N LEU A 4 -56.24 13.29 9.07
CA LEU A 4 -54.82 13.09 9.36
C LEU A 4 -54.46 11.80 10.13
N PRO A 5 -55.26 11.33 11.12
CA PRO A 5 -54.90 10.10 11.84
C PRO A 5 -55.21 8.82 11.04
N GLU A 6 -56.24 8.83 10.19
CA GLU A 6 -56.55 7.70 9.29
C GLU A 6 -55.48 7.54 8.20
N THR A 7 -54.99 8.64 7.61
CA THR A 7 -53.93 8.57 6.59
C THR A 7 -52.59 8.11 7.15
N LEU A 8 -52.25 8.47 8.38
CA LEU A 8 -51.03 7.97 9.07
C LEU A 8 -51.13 6.47 9.38
N SER A 9 -52.30 5.99 9.84
CA SER A 9 -52.52 4.56 10.07
C SER A 9 -52.51 3.75 8.77
N GLN A 10 -53.04 4.31 7.68
CA GLN A 10 -52.97 3.70 6.34
C GLN A 10 -51.56 3.71 5.79
N LEU A 11 -50.77 4.79 5.96
CA LEU A 11 -49.36 4.86 5.58
C LEU A 11 -48.51 3.81 6.32
N THR A 12 -48.74 3.61 7.63
CA THR A 12 -48.07 2.55 8.40
C THR A 12 -48.58 1.15 8.11
N ALA A 13 -49.81 1.00 7.63
CA ALA A 13 -50.37 -0.28 7.19
C ALA A 13 -49.97 -0.66 5.76
N THR A 14 -49.63 0.33 4.92
CA THR A 14 -49.16 0.13 3.54
C THR A 14 -47.65 -0.05 3.42
N VAL A 15 -46.88 0.39 4.42
CA VAL A 15 -45.43 0.22 4.44
C VAL A 15 -45.14 -1.03 5.27
N GLY A 16 -44.95 -2.16 4.59
CA GLY A 16 -44.59 -3.41 5.26
C GLY A 16 -43.22 -3.28 5.94
N ALA A 17 -42.96 -4.10 6.97
CA ALA A 17 -41.63 -4.16 7.59
C ALA A 17 -40.51 -4.42 6.56
N GLY A 18 -40.82 -5.11 5.45
CA GLY A 18 -39.93 -5.30 4.31
C GLY A 18 -39.63 -4.02 3.51
N ASP A 19 -40.58 -3.09 3.40
CA ASP A 19 -40.38 -1.82 2.68
C ASP A 19 -39.46 -0.88 3.47
N ILE A 20 -39.60 -0.85 4.80
CA ILE A 20 -38.71 -0.10 5.70
C ILE A 20 -37.30 -0.68 5.64
N LEU A 21 -37.18 -2.02 5.68
CA LEU A 21 -35.90 -2.72 5.58
C LEU A 21 -35.22 -2.42 4.22
N ASN A 22 -35.95 -2.50 3.12
CA ASN A 22 -35.43 -2.20 1.77
C ASN A 22 -34.99 -0.73 1.65
N ALA A 23 -35.78 0.21 2.15
CA ALA A 23 -35.42 1.63 2.16
C ALA A 23 -34.14 1.89 2.97
N PHE A 24 -34.01 1.25 4.13
CA PHE A 24 -32.81 1.35 4.96
C PHE A 24 -31.57 0.74 4.29
N LEU A 25 -31.70 -0.46 3.73
CA LEU A 25 -30.62 -1.17 3.05
C LEU A 25 -30.11 -0.41 1.81
N ARG A 26 -31.00 0.27 1.08
CA ARG A 26 -30.63 1.10 -0.08
C ARG A 26 -29.62 2.19 0.25
N TYR A 27 -29.68 2.77 1.44
CA TYR A 27 -28.71 3.77 1.90
C TYR A 27 -27.54 3.17 2.67
N LEU A 28 -27.77 2.06 3.40
CA LEU A 28 -26.72 1.40 4.16
C LEU A 28 -25.66 0.75 3.26
N PHE A 29 -26.06 0.08 2.17
CA PHE A 29 -25.11 -0.63 1.30
C PHE A 29 -24.05 0.30 0.68
N PRO A 30 -24.41 1.44 0.05
CA PRO A 30 -23.42 2.37 -0.48
C PRO A 30 -22.49 2.93 0.60
N VAL A 31 -23.02 3.26 1.78
CA VAL A 31 -22.21 3.78 2.90
C VAL A 31 -21.22 2.73 3.38
N LEU A 32 -21.66 1.49 3.57
CA LEU A 32 -20.80 0.39 4.01
C LEU A 32 -19.72 0.07 2.97
N ALA A 33 -20.08 0.04 1.68
CA ALA A 33 -19.13 -0.12 0.57
C ALA A 33 -18.08 1.01 0.54
N LEU A 34 -18.49 2.27 0.69
CA LEU A 34 -17.57 3.40 0.73
C LEU A 34 -16.63 3.35 1.95
N ILE A 35 -17.12 2.88 3.10
CA ILE A 35 -16.26 2.67 4.29
C ILE A 35 -15.23 1.57 4.02
N ILE A 36 -15.63 0.43 3.46
CA ILE A 36 -14.71 -0.68 3.13
C ILE A 36 -13.65 -0.21 2.13
N LEU A 37 -14.07 0.36 1.00
CA LEU A 37 -13.18 0.85 -0.05
C LEU A 37 -12.29 1.98 0.45
N GLY A 38 -12.83 2.94 1.19
CA GLY A 38 -12.07 4.05 1.75
C GLY A 38 -10.98 3.59 2.71
N ARG A 39 -11.26 2.56 3.53
CA ARG A 39 -10.24 1.95 4.40
C ARG A 39 -9.15 1.25 3.59
N CYS A 40 -9.50 0.43 2.60
CA CYS A 40 -8.52 -0.25 1.75
C CYS A 40 -7.67 0.75 0.94
N ALA A 41 -8.31 1.72 0.30
CA ALA A 41 -7.64 2.76 -0.50
C ALA A 41 -6.72 3.62 0.35
N ARG A 42 -7.14 4.01 1.57
CA ARG A 42 -6.29 4.77 2.48
C ARG A 42 -5.04 3.98 2.87
N SER A 43 -5.17 2.68 3.14
CA SER A 43 -4.00 1.82 3.36
C SER A 43 -3.07 1.88 2.15
N LEU A 44 -3.59 1.49 0.97
CA LEU A 44 -2.81 1.35 -0.25
C LEU A 44 -2.12 2.65 -0.71
N LEU A 45 -2.80 3.79 -0.60
CA LEU A 45 -2.33 5.06 -1.14
C LEU A 45 -1.46 5.86 -0.17
N LEU A 46 -1.54 5.63 1.14
CA LEU A 46 -0.73 6.37 2.12
C LEU A 46 0.58 5.68 2.47
N PHE A 47 0.85 4.47 1.96
CA PHE A 47 2.14 3.81 2.13
C PHE A 47 3.24 4.55 1.36
N HIS A 48 3.97 5.41 2.07
CA HIS A 48 5.27 5.88 1.63
C HIS A 48 6.29 4.84 2.09
N LYS A 49 6.96 4.17 1.15
CA LYS A 49 8.10 3.32 1.46
C LYS A 49 9.20 4.25 1.96
N GLU A 50 9.53 4.19 3.25
CA GLU A 50 10.69 4.92 3.77
C GLU A 50 11.91 4.46 2.95
N PRO A 51 12.65 5.39 2.31
CA PRO A 51 13.77 5.03 1.46
C PRO A 51 14.82 4.30 2.30
N GLU A 52 15.23 3.13 1.81
CA GLU A 52 16.22 2.31 2.50
C GLU A 52 17.59 2.97 2.40
N ILE A 53 18.26 3.19 3.53
CA ILE A 53 19.61 3.78 3.54
C ILE A 53 20.60 2.64 3.37
N TRP A 54 21.28 2.57 2.24
CA TRP A 54 22.25 1.52 1.94
C TRP A 54 23.66 1.83 2.43
N ALA A 55 24.01 3.11 2.49
CA ALA A 55 25.29 3.59 2.98
C ALA A 55 25.18 5.04 3.44
N TRP A 56 26.20 5.51 4.12
CA TRP A 56 26.39 6.92 4.45
C TRP A 56 27.60 7.45 3.69
N LEU A 57 27.44 8.62 3.09
CA LEU A 57 28.57 9.40 2.58
C LEU A 57 28.96 10.41 3.65
N ALA A 58 30.06 10.14 4.34
CA ALA A 58 30.59 11.04 5.37
C ALA A 58 31.33 12.21 4.71
N ALA A 59 30.87 13.42 4.98
CA ALA A 59 31.44 14.66 4.50
C ALA A 59 32.56 15.15 5.44
N PRO A 60 33.48 16.00 4.97
CA PRO A 60 34.64 16.43 5.75
C PRO A 60 34.27 17.34 6.93
N ASN A 61 33.07 17.92 6.91
CA ASN A 61 32.49 18.69 8.01
C ASN A 61 31.89 17.81 9.13
N GLY A 62 31.91 16.48 8.97
CA GLY A 62 31.34 15.51 9.92
C GLY A 62 29.90 15.11 9.63
N ASP A 63 29.25 15.73 8.63
CA ASP A 63 27.89 15.37 8.23
C ASP A 63 27.86 13.99 7.56
N ARG A 64 26.74 13.28 7.72
CA ARG A 64 26.50 11.99 7.06
C ARG A 64 25.32 12.12 6.13
N LEU A 65 25.56 11.95 4.84
CA LEU A 65 24.53 12.05 3.82
C LEU A 65 24.04 10.65 3.47
N PRO A 66 22.72 10.38 3.55
CA PRO A 66 22.19 9.04 3.32
C PRO A 66 22.18 8.70 1.82
N VAL A 67 22.70 7.53 1.48
CA VAL A 67 22.63 6.96 0.13
C VAL A 67 21.43 6.02 0.08
N THR A 68 20.43 6.39 -0.71
CA THR A 68 19.10 5.73 -0.71
C THR A 68 18.68 5.15 -2.07
N HIS A 69 19.49 5.38 -3.10
CA HIS A 69 19.27 4.91 -4.48
C HIS A 69 20.40 3.94 -4.90
N TRP A 70 20.05 2.89 -5.66
CA TRP A 70 21.02 1.87 -6.09
C TRP A 70 21.99 2.48 -7.08
N GLU A 71 21.52 3.46 -7.84
CA GLU A 71 22.30 4.45 -8.57
C GLU A 71 22.02 5.80 -7.92
N THR A 72 23.03 6.42 -7.30
CA THR A 72 22.89 7.69 -6.59
C THR A 72 23.72 8.77 -7.28
N LEU A 73 23.05 9.79 -7.80
CA LEU A 73 23.70 10.96 -8.38
C LEU A 73 24.23 11.89 -7.29
N LEU A 74 25.54 12.11 -7.31
CA LEU A 74 26.26 13.02 -6.43
C LEU A 74 26.55 14.34 -7.17
N GLY A 75 26.21 15.47 -6.54
CA GLY A 75 26.52 16.76 -7.11
C GLY A 75 25.95 17.93 -6.31
N ARG A 76 26.29 19.15 -6.71
CA ARG A 76 25.85 20.37 -6.03
C ARG A 76 24.43 20.79 -6.38
N ALA A 77 23.86 20.31 -7.48
CA ALA A 77 22.52 20.71 -7.87
C ALA A 77 21.46 20.06 -6.97
N LYS A 78 20.36 20.78 -6.73
CA LYS A 78 19.25 20.31 -5.87
C LYS A 78 18.48 19.12 -6.42
N ASN A 79 18.69 18.77 -7.69
CA ASN A 79 18.10 17.61 -8.34
C ASN A 79 18.99 16.36 -8.26
N CYS A 80 20.13 16.43 -7.57
CA CYS A 80 20.93 15.26 -7.25
C CYS A 80 20.31 14.51 -6.06
N ASP A 81 20.45 13.18 -6.06
CA ASP A 81 19.97 12.32 -4.97
C ASP A 81 20.68 12.64 -3.66
N VAL A 82 21.99 12.91 -3.74
CA VAL A 82 22.79 13.45 -2.63
C VAL A 82 23.37 14.80 -3.04
N VAL A 83 22.89 15.84 -2.38
CA VAL A 83 23.31 17.22 -2.62
C VAL A 83 24.58 17.53 -1.84
N LEU A 84 25.65 17.82 -2.56
CA LEU A 84 26.96 18.18 -2.03
C LEU A 84 27.20 19.68 -2.25
N ASP A 85 26.86 20.50 -1.25
CA ASP A 85 26.91 21.96 -1.38
C ASP A 85 28.33 22.55 -1.24
N TYR A 86 29.20 22.18 -2.17
CA TYR A 86 30.59 22.67 -2.26
C TYR A 86 30.84 23.33 -3.61
N PRO A 87 31.36 24.57 -3.66
CA PRO A 87 31.54 25.32 -4.91
C PRO A 87 32.36 24.62 -5.98
N THR A 88 33.33 23.80 -5.57
CA THR A 88 34.23 23.05 -6.46
C THR A 88 33.57 21.80 -7.06
N ILE A 89 32.46 21.34 -6.49
CA ILE A 89 31.68 20.21 -7.00
C ILE A 89 30.76 20.66 -8.13
N SER A 90 30.72 19.83 -9.17
CA SER A 90 29.87 20.04 -10.35
C SER A 90 28.39 19.89 -9.97
N ARG A 91 27.50 20.50 -10.75
CA ARG A 91 26.05 20.34 -10.58
C ARG A 91 25.64 18.86 -10.59
N SER A 92 26.16 18.11 -11.55
CA SER A 92 26.16 16.65 -11.61
C SER A 92 27.63 16.26 -11.70
N HIS A 93 28.15 15.53 -10.72
CA HIS A 93 29.58 15.31 -10.59
C HIS A 93 29.95 13.84 -10.76
N ALA A 94 29.33 12.97 -9.97
CA ALA A 94 29.59 11.55 -10.03
C ALA A 94 28.32 10.75 -9.77
N VAL A 95 28.33 9.49 -10.16
CA VAL A 95 27.28 8.52 -9.83
C VAL A 95 27.91 7.41 -9.00
N LEU A 96 27.32 7.17 -7.82
CA LEU A 96 27.67 6.07 -6.94
C LEU A 96 26.67 4.94 -7.17
N THR A 97 27.15 3.80 -7.64
CA THR A 97 26.32 2.63 -8.00
C THR A 97 26.60 1.47 -7.05
N ARG A 98 25.54 0.88 -6.51
CA ARG A 98 25.57 -0.36 -5.74
C ARG A 98 25.05 -1.50 -6.60
N TYR A 99 25.80 -2.60 -6.67
CA TYR A 99 25.39 -3.82 -7.36
C TYR A 99 24.70 -4.81 -6.42
N ASP A 100 24.06 -5.82 -7.00
CA ASP A 100 23.33 -6.86 -6.26
C ASP A 100 24.22 -7.70 -5.35
N ASP A 101 25.49 -7.89 -5.73
CA ASP A 101 26.50 -8.57 -4.94
C ASP A 101 27.02 -7.73 -3.74
N GLY A 102 26.53 -6.49 -3.60
CA GLY A 102 26.90 -5.56 -2.54
C GLY A 102 28.18 -4.76 -2.83
N SER A 103 28.80 -4.95 -3.99
CA SER A 103 29.92 -4.11 -4.43
C SER A 103 29.43 -2.71 -4.81
N TRP A 104 30.33 -1.73 -4.67
CA TRP A 104 30.05 -0.34 -5.01
C TRP A 104 31.04 0.13 -6.06
N THR A 105 30.57 0.96 -6.99
CA THR A 105 31.43 1.70 -7.91
C THR A 105 31.08 3.17 -7.88
N ILE A 106 32.05 4.02 -8.18
CA ILE A 106 31.82 5.42 -8.47
C ILE A 106 32.27 5.73 -9.88
N SER A 107 31.49 6.54 -10.60
CA SER A 107 31.78 6.95 -11.97
C SER A 107 31.62 8.46 -12.13
N ASP A 108 32.53 9.08 -12.90
CA ASP A 108 32.46 10.51 -13.23
C ASP A 108 31.45 10.75 -14.35
N VAL A 109 30.61 11.78 -14.22
CA VAL A 109 29.61 12.15 -15.25
C VAL A 109 30.02 13.40 -16.04
N GLY A 110 31.30 13.53 -16.34
CA GLY A 110 31.85 14.69 -17.05
C GLY A 110 32.02 15.89 -16.13
N SER A 111 32.51 15.64 -14.91
CA SER A 111 32.69 16.71 -13.94
C SER A 111 33.90 17.60 -14.29
N LYS A 112 33.92 18.83 -13.76
CA LYS A 112 35.04 19.76 -14.00
C LYS A 112 36.27 19.43 -13.14
N GLY A 113 36.05 18.82 -11.98
CA GLY A 113 37.09 18.52 -11.00
C GLY A 113 37.62 17.09 -11.07
N GLY A 114 36.95 16.22 -11.83
CA GLY A 114 37.20 14.78 -11.83
C GLY A 114 36.87 14.14 -10.48
N ILE A 115 36.94 12.80 -10.46
CA ILE A 115 36.86 12.00 -9.25
C ILE A 115 38.24 11.42 -8.91
N GLN A 116 38.53 11.28 -7.63
CA GLN A 116 39.70 10.57 -7.12
C GLN A 116 39.28 9.56 -6.06
N VAL A 117 39.80 8.35 -6.12
CA VAL A 117 39.58 7.32 -5.10
C VAL A 117 40.92 7.00 -4.45
N ASN A 118 41.01 7.14 -3.12
CA ASN A 118 42.24 6.93 -2.34
C ASN A 118 43.46 7.68 -2.93
N GLY A 119 43.24 8.88 -3.48
CA GLY A 119 44.26 9.74 -4.08
C GLY A 119 44.60 9.46 -5.55
N GLN A 120 43.96 8.47 -6.18
CA GLN A 120 44.15 8.17 -7.60
C GLN A 120 43.00 8.73 -8.44
N THR A 121 43.32 9.54 -9.45
CA THR A 121 42.33 10.06 -10.40
C THR A 121 41.85 8.95 -11.31
N THR A 122 40.53 8.79 -11.42
CA THR A 122 39.90 7.71 -12.16
C THR A 122 38.63 8.24 -12.83
N SER A 123 38.14 7.56 -13.85
CA SER A 123 36.81 7.85 -14.44
C SER A 123 35.74 6.92 -13.89
N MET A 124 36.13 5.73 -13.44
CA MET A 124 35.28 4.74 -12.81
C MET A 124 36.14 3.79 -11.97
N GLU A 125 35.75 3.56 -10.71
CA GLU A 125 36.49 2.71 -9.77
C GLU A 125 35.53 1.94 -8.88
N VAL A 126 35.92 0.73 -8.47
CA VAL A 126 35.28 0.01 -7.36
C VAL A 126 35.66 0.69 -6.05
N VAL A 127 34.68 0.94 -5.19
CA VAL A 127 34.88 1.54 -3.87
C VAL A 127 34.40 0.61 -2.78
N SER A 128 35.15 0.56 -1.69
CA SER A 128 34.82 -0.21 -0.49
C SER A 128 34.47 0.72 0.67
N PHE A 129 33.79 0.17 1.66
CA PHE A 129 33.55 0.88 2.91
C PHE A 129 34.88 1.26 3.59
N GLY A 130 35.03 2.55 3.92
CA GLY A 130 36.25 3.14 4.45
C GLY A 130 37.10 3.88 3.40
N ASP A 131 36.83 3.69 2.11
CA ASP A 131 37.57 4.38 1.05
C ASP A 131 37.26 5.87 1.02
N LYS A 132 38.30 6.64 0.67
CA LYS A 132 38.19 8.09 0.48
C LYS A 132 37.88 8.41 -0.97
N ILE A 133 36.75 9.06 -1.17
CA ILE A 133 36.25 9.51 -2.47
C ILE A 133 36.37 11.04 -2.50
N SER A 134 37.28 11.56 -3.31
CA SER A 134 37.43 13.01 -3.50
C SER A 134 36.70 13.46 -4.75
N LEU A 135 35.81 14.44 -4.58
CA LEU A 135 34.97 15.02 -5.63
C LEU A 135 35.28 16.52 -5.70
N GLY A 136 35.86 16.99 -6.81
CA GLY A 136 36.26 18.39 -6.93
C GLY A 136 37.17 18.87 -5.79
N GLY A 137 38.04 17.99 -5.28
CA GLY A 137 38.97 18.28 -4.18
C GLY A 137 38.37 18.20 -2.77
N VAL A 138 37.11 17.81 -2.62
CA VAL A 138 36.46 17.60 -1.32
C VAL A 138 36.45 16.10 -1.01
N GLU A 139 37.08 15.69 0.09
CA GLU A 139 37.14 14.29 0.50
C GLU A 139 35.86 13.85 1.22
N PHE A 140 35.24 12.79 0.72
CA PHE A 140 34.16 12.05 1.36
C PHE A 140 34.61 10.64 1.70
N THR A 141 33.94 9.98 2.63
CA THR A 141 34.21 8.58 2.97
C THR A 141 32.94 7.76 2.88
N LEU A 142 33.00 6.61 2.21
CA LEU A 142 31.88 5.68 2.15
C LEU A 142 31.82 4.87 3.45
N VAL A 143 30.74 5.00 4.22
CA VAL A 143 30.58 4.38 5.54
C VAL A 143 29.38 3.42 5.51
N PRO A 144 29.51 2.21 6.08
CA PRO A 144 28.40 1.27 6.12
C PRO A 144 27.32 1.74 7.10
N ILE A 145 26.12 1.22 6.96
CA ILE A 145 25.10 1.35 8.00
C ILE A 145 25.53 0.60 9.26
N THR A 146 25.10 1.08 10.43
CA THR A 146 25.33 0.38 11.69
C THR A 146 24.50 -0.91 11.76
N LYS A 147 24.93 -1.89 12.55
CA LYS A 147 24.17 -3.14 12.74
C LYS A 147 22.77 -2.87 13.31
N GLU A 148 22.64 -1.91 14.21
CA GLU A 148 21.33 -1.51 14.74
C GLU A 148 20.43 -0.95 13.63
N GLN A 149 20.97 -0.11 12.74
CA GLN A 149 20.23 0.40 11.58
C GLN A 149 19.85 -0.71 10.61
N GLU A 150 20.72 -1.67 10.35
CA GLU A 150 20.42 -2.83 9.51
C GLU A 150 19.26 -3.65 10.08
N VAL A 151 19.25 -3.90 11.40
CA VAL A 151 18.14 -4.59 12.08
C VAL A 151 16.86 -3.78 12.01
N ILE A 152 16.92 -2.46 12.22
CA ILE A 152 15.75 -1.57 12.11
C ILE A 152 15.21 -1.61 10.67
N GLN A 153 16.05 -1.46 9.65
CA GLN A 153 15.64 -1.53 8.26
C GLN A 153 15.08 -2.90 7.88
N ALA A 154 15.70 -4.00 8.33
CA ALA A 154 15.18 -5.35 8.14
C ALA A 154 13.81 -5.54 8.83
N SER A 155 13.60 -4.92 9.99
CA SER A 155 12.29 -4.89 10.65
C SER A 155 11.28 -4.06 9.86
N VAL A 156 11.69 -2.96 9.23
CA VAL A 156 10.81 -2.14 8.37
C VAL A 156 10.48 -2.89 7.06
N ARG A 157 11.41 -3.64 6.46
CA ARG A 157 11.13 -4.53 5.31
C ARG A 157 10.05 -5.56 5.62
N THR A 158 9.95 -6.00 6.88
CA THR A 158 8.97 -7.00 7.34
C THR A 158 7.71 -6.41 7.95
N ARG A 159 7.71 -5.11 8.30
CA ARG A 159 6.52 -4.34 8.69
C ARG A 159 5.66 -4.05 7.47
N ALA A 160 4.95 -5.06 6.97
CA ALA A 160 3.80 -4.79 6.14
C ALA A 160 2.75 -4.07 7.00
N GLY A 161 2.21 -2.99 6.44
CA GLY A 161 1.72 -1.85 7.20
C GLY A 161 0.68 -2.13 8.28
N ASP A 162 1.06 -1.84 9.53
CA ASP A 162 0.21 -1.97 10.71
C ASP A 162 -0.87 -0.86 10.84
N VAL A 163 -1.02 0.02 9.84
CA VAL A 163 -1.82 1.25 10.00
C VAL A 163 -3.33 0.95 10.06
N ILE A 164 -3.78 -0.16 9.47
CA ILE A 164 -5.19 -0.56 9.45
C ILE A 164 -5.31 -2.01 9.88
N ARG A 165 -6.06 -2.27 10.97
CA ARG A 165 -6.37 -3.63 11.42
C ARG A 165 -7.22 -4.35 10.37
N PRO A 166 -6.67 -5.34 9.62
CA PRO A 166 -7.39 -5.93 8.49
C PRO A 166 -8.61 -6.74 8.91
N ALA A 167 -8.56 -7.35 10.11
CA ALA A 167 -9.69 -8.09 10.70
C ALA A 167 -10.96 -7.24 10.84
N PHE A 168 -10.83 -5.95 11.15
CA PHE A 168 -12.00 -5.07 11.27
C PHE A 168 -12.65 -4.82 9.91
N THR A 169 -11.85 -4.61 8.86
CA THR A 169 -12.36 -4.43 7.50
C THR A 169 -13.05 -5.70 6.99
N LEU A 170 -12.50 -6.88 7.32
CA LEU A 170 -13.13 -8.17 7.06
C LEU A 170 -14.48 -8.34 7.76
N ILE A 171 -14.59 -7.95 9.03
CA ILE A 171 -15.89 -8.00 9.75
C ILE A 171 -16.93 -7.11 9.04
N LEU A 172 -16.55 -5.92 8.58
CA LEU A 172 -17.44 -5.06 7.81
C LEU A 172 -17.84 -5.69 6.48
N LEU A 173 -16.92 -6.37 5.79
CA LEU A 173 -17.20 -7.08 4.54
C LEU A 173 -18.13 -8.30 4.77
N SER A 174 -17.88 -9.09 5.80
CA SER A 174 -18.78 -10.19 6.19
C SER A 174 -20.18 -9.69 6.56
N LEU A 175 -20.29 -8.54 7.25
CA LEU A 175 -21.57 -7.89 7.51
C LEU A 175 -22.26 -7.47 6.21
N PHE A 176 -21.51 -6.86 5.28
CA PHE A 176 -22.03 -6.49 3.95
C PHE A 176 -22.56 -7.72 3.20
N GLN A 177 -21.82 -8.83 3.19
CA GLN A 177 -22.20 -10.10 2.56
C GLN A 177 -23.48 -10.69 3.19
N ILE A 178 -23.58 -10.72 4.52
CA ILE A 178 -24.76 -11.22 5.23
C ILE A 178 -26.00 -10.38 4.88
N LEU A 179 -25.87 -9.06 4.91
CA LEU A 179 -26.98 -8.16 4.56
C LEU A 179 -27.39 -8.33 3.09
N ALA A 180 -26.43 -8.46 2.16
CA ALA A 180 -26.70 -8.67 0.74
C ALA A 180 -27.40 -10.02 0.51
N ALA A 181 -26.92 -11.10 1.13
CA ALA A 181 -27.52 -12.42 1.05
C ALA A 181 -28.96 -12.41 1.60
N LEU A 182 -29.17 -11.80 2.77
CA LEU A 182 -30.50 -11.68 3.38
C LEU A 182 -31.45 -10.88 2.48
N ASN A 183 -31.00 -9.74 1.94
CA ASN A 183 -31.80 -8.91 1.06
C ASN A 183 -32.25 -9.66 -0.19
N LEU A 184 -31.33 -10.37 -0.85
CA LEU A 184 -31.60 -11.14 -2.06
C LEU A 184 -32.46 -12.37 -1.77
N ALA A 185 -32.19 -13.10 -0.69
CA ALA A 185 -32.98 -14.28 -0.30
C ALA A 185 -34.41 -13.94 0.14
N LEU A 186 -34.64 -12.73 0.68
CA LEU A 186 -35.99 -12.24 0.97
C LEU A 186 -36.73 -11.77 -0.29
N HIS A 187 -36.00 -11.35 -1.34
CA HIS A 187 -36.58 -10.90 -2.60
C HIS A 187 -36.97 -12.08 -3.50
N ASP A 188 -36.08 -13.06 -3.64
CA ASP A 188 -36.32 -14.30 -4.38
C ASP A 188 -36.26 -15.51 -3.41
N THR A 189 -37.44 -15.92 -2.95
CA THR A 189 -37.58 -17.03 -2.01
C THR A 189 -37.30 -18.40 -2.64
N GLU A 190 -37.44 -18.53 -3.97
CA GLU A 190 -37.17 -19.79 -4.67
C GLU A 190 -35.66 -20.04 -4.77
N ALA A 191 -34.89 -18.99 -5.08
CA ALA A 191 -33.43 -19.05 -5.13
C ALA A 191 -32.74 -18.84 -3.77
N ALA A 192 -33.49 -18.55 -2.69
CA ALA A 192 -32.95 -18.18 -1.38
C ALA A 192 -31.89 -19.14 -0.83
N SER A 193 -32.10 -20.45 -0.96
CA SER A 193 -31.16 -21.47 -0.49
C SER A 193 -29.82 -21.43 -1.25
N THR A 194 -29.89 -21.28 -2.58
CA THR A 194 -28.73 -21.16 -3.47
C THR A 194 -27.96 -19.87 -3.20
N ILE A 195 -28.66 -18.74 -3.09
CA ILE A 195 -28.08 -17.43 -2.77
C ILE A 195 -27.35 -17.50 -1.43
N THR A 196 -28.03 -17.94 -0.37
CA THR A 196 -27.45 -18.03 0.98
C THR A 196 -26.22 -18.94 0.99
N THR A 197 -26.27 -20.07 0.30
CA THR A 197 -25.15 -21.01 0.19
C THR A 197 -23.96 -20.37 -0.54
N GLY A 198 -24.20 -19.68 -1.65
CA GLY A 198 -23.15 -18.99 -2.41
C GLY A 198 -22.40 -17.95 -1.59
N PHE A 199 -23.14 -17.08 -0.89
CA PHE A 199 -22.55 -16.08 0.00
C PHE A 199 -21.83 -16.73 1.20
N ALA A 200 -22.38 -17.81 1.78
CA ALA A 200 -21.75 -18.53 2.87
C ALA A 200 -20.41 -19.16 2.46
N VAL A 201 -20.33 -19.75 1.26
CA VAL A 201 -19.08 -20.32 0.72
C VAL A 201 -18.04 -19.23 0.47
N LEU A 202 -18.44 -18.09 -0.12
CA LEU A 202 -17.53 -16.97 -0.37
C LEU A 202 -16.95 -16.42 0.95
N MET A 203 -17.81 -16.20 1.95
CA MET A 203 -17.41 -15.74 3.28
C MET A 203 -16.50 -16.76 3.99
N ALA A 204 -16.81 -18.06 3.90
CA ALA A 204 -15.94 -19.09 4.46
C ALA A 204 -14.55 -19.09 3.81
N MET A 205 -14.50 -18.95 2.48
CA MET A 205 -13.24 -18.85 1.73
C MET A 205 -12.43 -17.62 2.13
N GLU A 206 -13.08 -16.47 2.31
CA GLU A 206 -12.48 -15.22 2.80
C GLU A 206 -11.79 -15.41 4.16
N TRP A 207 -12.50 -15.98 5.14
CA TRP A 207 -11.96 -16.21 6.48
C TRP A 207 -10.87 -17.28 6.52
N VAL A 208 -11.02 -18.38 5.77
CA VAL A 208 -9.98 -19.41 5.65
C VAL A 208 -8.71 -18.81 5.04
N TYR A 209 -8.85 -18.02 3.98
CA TYR A 209 -7.72 -17.36 3.33
C TYR A 209 -7.06 -16.32 4.25
N PHE A 210 -7.84 -15.57 5.02
CA PHE A 210 -7.32 -14.66 6.05
C PHE A 210 -6.51 -15.41 7.11
N ILE A 211 -7.06 -16.49 7.69
CA ILE A 211 -6.36 -17.30 8.69
C ILE A 211 -5.07 -17.88 8.11
N PHE A 212 -5.12 -18.39 6.88
CA PHE A 212 -3.95 -18.90 6.18
C PHE A 212 -2.86 -17.83 6.02
N MET A 213 -3.21 -16.61 5.60
CA MET A 213 -2.27 -15.48 5.53
C MET A 213 -1.67 -15.11 6.89
N ARG A 214 -2.45 -15.24 7.98
CA ARG A 214 -1.95 -15.04 9.35
C ARG A 214 -0.99 -16.11 9.80
N ILE A 215 -1.22 -17.38 9.43
CA ILE A 215 -0.28 -18.48 9.68
C ILE A 215 1.04 -18.22 8.95
N LEU A 216 0.99 -17.70 7.71
CA LEU A 216 2.16 -17.32 6.92
C LEU A 216 2.83 -16.01 7.36
N ARG A 217 2.37 -15.38 8.45
CA ARG A 217 2.88 -14.10 8.99
C ARG A 217 2.91 -12.96 7.96
N ARG A 218 1.99 -12.96 7.00
CA ARG A 218 1.82 -11.86 6.04
C ARG A 218 0.88 -10.81 6.62
N THR A 219 1.24 -9.53 6.44
CA THR A 219 0.62 -8.41 7.18
C THR A 219 -0.33 -7.55 6.31
N GLY A 220 -0.22 -7.62 4.98
CA GLY A 220 -1.17 -7.01 4.05
C GLY A 220 -2.35 -7.94 3.70
N PHE A 221 -3.55 -7.39 3.60
CA PHE A 221 -4.77 -8.10 3.19
C PHE A 221 -5.75 -7.19 2.41
N GLU A 222 -5.36 -5.96 2.11
CA GLU A 222 -6.26 -4.94 1.58
C GLU A 222 -6.64 -5.20 0.12
N VAL A 223 -5.69 -5.69 -0.69
CA VAL A 223 -5.94 -6.04 -2.09
C VAL A 223 -6.89 -7.23 -2.15
N GLU A 224 -6.71 -8.21 -1.27
CA GLU A 224 -7.55 -9.38 -1.16
C GLU A 224 -8.94 -9.02 -0.66
N THR A 225 -9.05 -8.09 0.30
CA THR A 225 -10.35 -7.54 0.73
C THR A 225 -11.10 -6.88 -0.44
N ILE A 226 -10.40 -6.11 -1.29
CA ILE A 226 -11.00 -5.54 -2.50
C ILE A 226 -11.45 -6.64 -3.46
N ALA A 227 -10.64 -7.68 -3.65
CA ALA A 227 -11.01 -8.81 -4.50
C ALA A 227 -12.27 -9.52 -3.98
N PHE A 228 -12.35 -9.86 -2.69
CA PHE A 228 -13.53 -10.47 -2.08
C PHE A 228 -14.76 -9.56 -2.14
N PHE A 229 -14.58 -8.24 -1.96
CA PHE A 229 -15.65 -7.27 -2.14
C PHE A 229 -16.17 -7.27 -3.59
N LEU A 230 -15.29 -7.26 -4.60
CA LEU A 230 -15.69 -7.34 -6.01
C LEU A 230 -16.34 -8.69 -6.36
N CYS A 231 -15.85 -9.81 -5.80
CA CYS A 231 -16.51 -11.11 -5.92
C CYS A 231 -17.92 -11.10 -5.31
N THR A 232 -18.09 -10.42 -4.18
CA THR A 232 -19.40 -10.26 -3.52
C THR A 232 -20.35 -9.47 -4.42
N LEU A 233 -19.89 -8.39 -5.04
CA LEU A 233 -20.70 -7.62 -6.01
C LEU A 233 -21.04 -8.48 -7.23
N GLY A 234 -20.09 -9.22 -7.78
CA GLY A 234 -20.32 -10.11 -8.92
C GLY A 234 -21.37 -11.18 -8.60
N LEU A 235 -21.26 -11.81 -7.43
CA LEU A 235 -22.25 -12.78 -6.96
C LEU A 235 -23.63 -12.15 -6.75
N ALA A 236 -23.69 -10.95 -6.18
CA ALA A 236 -24.95 -10.23 -5.98
C ALA A 236 -25.63 -9.88 -7.31
N VAL A 237 -24.86 -9.45 -8.32
CA VAL A 237 -25.39 -9.15 -9.66
C VAL A 237 -25.97 -10.40 -10.30
N ILE A 238 -25.25 -11.53 -10.26
CA ILE A 238 -25.72 -12.81 -10.80
C ILE A 238 -26.98 -13.28 -10.07
N ALA A 239 -27.02 -13.14 -8.74
CA ALA A 239 -28.17 -13.53 -7.93
C ALA A 239 -29.39 -12.60 -8.09
N SER A 240 -29.19 -11.38 -8.59
CA SER A 240 -30.28 -10.44 -8.87
C SER A 240 -30.89 -10.59 -10.27
N ASP A 241 -30.21 -11.32 -11.16
CA ASP A 241 -30.70 -11.55 -12.52
C ASP A 241 -31.78 -12.63 -12.51
N THR A 242 -32.94 -12.34 -13.10
CA THR A 242 -34.06 -13.28 -13.23
C THR A 242 -33.96 -13.98 -14.59
N PRO A 243 -33.70 -15.31 -14.64
CA PRO A 243 -33.55 -16.04 -15.92
C PRO A 243 -34.81 -16.05 -16.78
N ALA A 244 -35.97 -15.70 -16.20
CA ALA A 244 -37.27 -15.71 -16.86
C ALA A 244 -37.48 -14.57 -17.87
N GLU A 245 -36.61 -13.56 -17.92
CA GLU A 245 -36.72 -12.43 -18.86
C GLU A 245 -35.90 -12.61 -20.16
N MET A 246 -35.22 -13.75 -20.34
CA MET A 246 -34.36 -14.03 -21.50
C MET A 246 -34.97 -14.97 -22.55
N THR A 247 -36.27 -15.30 -22.47
CA THR A 247 -37.00 -16.09 -23.49
C THR A 247 -38.20 -15.33 -24.03
#